data_AF-A0A5J4X3W3-F1
#
_entry.id   AF-A0A5J4X3W3-F1
#
_cell.length_a   1.000
_cell.length_b   1.000
_cell.length_c   1.000
_cell.angle_alpha   90.00
_cell.angle_beta   90.00
_cell.angle_gamma   90.00
#
_symmetry.space_group_name_H-M   'P 1'
#
loop_
_entity.id
_entity.type
_entity.pdbx_description
1 polymer ?
#
loop_
_entity_poly.entity_id
_entity_poly.type
_entity_poly.pdbx_seq_one_letter_code
_entity_poly.pdbx_strand_id
1 'polypeptide(L)' 'MGNSQSKSHVWSDFEIIKELSSGTFGCVLQMKFIQTHDIVIIKRLPYVDPEKKRMADEEVETLKQVQS' A
#
# COMPACT_ATOMS: atom_id res chain seq x y z
N MET A 1 1.54 -7.92 -21.09
CA MET A 1 2.04 -6.54 -21.31
C MET A 1 1.04 -5.57 -20.68
N GLY A 2 1.22 -5.25 -19.39
CA GLY A 2 0.37 -4.31 -18.67
C GLY A 2 1.13 -3.02 -18.43
N ASN A 3 1.27 -2.20 -19.47
CA ASN A 3 1.85 -0.86 -19.34
C ASN A 3 0.73 0.09 -18.91
N SER A 4 0.27 -0.04 -17.67
CA SER A 4 -0.65 0.93 -17.08
C SER A 4 0.20 2.03 -16.47
N GLN A 5 0.22 3.21 -17.11
CA GLN A 5 0.62 4.45 -16.45
C GLN A 5 0.09 4.42 -15.01
N SER A 6 0.98 4.50 -14.03
CA SER A 6 0.62 4.58 -12.62
C SER A 6 -0.15 5.88 -12.41
N LYS A 7 -1.46 5.82 -12.64
CA LYS A 7 -2.38 6.89 -12.29
C LYS A 7 -2.20 7.08 -10.79
N SER A 8 -1.81 8.29 -10.37
CA SER A 8 -1.65 8.57 -8.96
C SER A 8 -3.02 8.41 -8.29
N HIS A 9 -3.12 7.44 -7.40
CA HIS A 9 -4.32 7.20 -6.60
C HIS A 9 -4.18 7.92 -5.27
N VAL A 10 -5.27 8.50 -4.78
CA VAL A 10 -5.34 9.11 -3.46
C VAL A 10 -6.09 8.19 -2.50
N TRP A 11 -5.88 8.35 -1.20
CA TRP A 11 -6.55 7.52 -0.18
C TRP A 11 -8.07 7.50 -0.33
N SER A 12 -8.67 8.66 -0.65
CA SER A 12 -10.12 8.82 -0.82
C SER A 12 -10.71 8.06 -2.02
N ASP A 13 -9.88 7.53 -2.92
CA ASP A 13 -10.34 6.68 -4.01
C ASP A 13 -10.77 5.29 -3.52
N PHE A 14 -10.46 4.95 -2.27
CA PHE A 14 -10.66 3.61 -1.71
C PHE A 14 -11.56 3.62 -0.48
N GLU A 15 -12.37 2.59 -0.36
CA GLU A 15 -13.20 2.32 0.81
C GLU A 15 -12.59 1.18 1.64
N ILE A 16 -12.48 1.35 2.96
CA ILE A 16 -11.98 0.30 3.86
C ILE A 16 -13.05 -0.78 4.00
N ILE A 17 -12.71 -2.03 3.68
CA ILE A 17 -13.57 -3.18 3.94
C ILE A 17 -13.27 -3.73 5.33
N LYS A 18 -12.00 -4.09 5.57
CA LYS A 18 -11.54 -4.60 6.88
C LYS A 18 -10.03 -4.52 7.02
N GLU A 19 -9.60 -4.52 8.27
CA GLU A 19 -8.20 -4.76 8.63
C GLU A 19 -7.91 -6.27 8.61
N LEU A 20 -6.85 -6.67 7.90
CA LEU A 20 -6.44 -8.07 7.78
C LEU A 20 -5.40 -8.45 8.84
N SER A 21 -4.47 -7.55 9.13
CA SER A 21 -3.39 -7.80 10.08
C SER A 21 -2.71 -6.50 10.50
N SER A 22 -2.31 -6.43 11.77
CA SER A 22 -1.40 -5.43 12.31
C SER A 22 -0.12 -6.14 12.78
N GLY A 23 1.03 -5.79 12.19
CA GLY A 23 2.32 -6.36 12.57
C GLY A 23 3.40 -5.31 12.76
N THR A 24 4.62 -5.76 13.04
CA THR A 24 5.82 -4.92 13.17
C THR A 24 6.10 -4.07 11.93
N PHE A 25 5.68 -4.54 10.75
CA PHE A 25 5.84 -3.90 9.45
C PHE A 25 4.64 -3.03 9.03
N GLY A 26 3.69 -2.77 9.93
CA GLY A 26 2.52 -1.92 9.65
C GLY A 26 1.19 -2.68 9.58
N CYS A 27 0.17 -1.99 9.08
CA CYS A 27 -1.22 -2.45 9.04
C CYS A 27 -1.62 -2.80 7.60
N VAL A 28 -2.13 -4.01 7.39
CA VAL A 28 -2.62 -4.49 6.09
C VAL A 28 -4.14 -4.35 6.05
N LEU A 29 -4.63 -3.61 5.06
CA LEU A 29 -6.04 -3.33 4.86
C LEU A 29 -6.53 -3.97 3.57
N GLN A 30 -7.69 -4.61 3.66
CA GLN A 30 -8.49 -4.94 2.48
C GLN A 30 -9.37 -3.74 2.16
N MET A 31 -9.22 -3.22 0.95
CA MET A 31 -9.92 -2.02 0.50
C MET A 31 -10.58 -2.26 -0.85
N LYS A 32 -11.61 -1.47 -1.17
CA LYS A 32 -12.30 -1.47 -2.45
C LYS A 32 -11.94 -0.20 -3.21
N PHE A 33 -11.46 -0.32 -4.44
CA PHE A 33 -11.31 0.84 -5.32
C PHE A 33 -12.69 1.27 -5.83
N ILE A 34 -13.12 2.48 -5.49
CA ILE A 34 -14.50 2.94 -5.70
C ILE A 34 -14.86 2.95 -7.18
N GLN A 35 -13.94 3.36 -8.06
CA GLN A 35 -14.21 3.54 -9.48
C GLN A 35 -14.46 2.20 -10.20
N THR A 36 -13.60 1.21 -9.97
CA THR A 36 -13.67 -0.09 -10.69
C THR A 36 -14.34 -1.19 -9.89
N HIS A 37 -14.59 -0.98 -8.60
CA HIS A 37 -15.05 -1.98 -7.64
C HIS A 37 -14.04 -3.11 -7.36
N ASP A 38 -12.79 -2.94 -7.80
CA ASP A 38 -11.74 -3.92 -7.55
C ASP A 38 -11.39 -4.01 -6.06
N ILE A 39 -11.12 -5.24 -5.62
CA ILE A 39 -10.61 -5.52 -4.28
C ILE A 39 -9.10 -5.44 -4.31
N VAL A 40 -8.54 -4.55 -3.50
CA VAL A 40 -7.10 -4.29 -3.41
C VAL A 40 -6.61 -4.46 -1.97
N ILE A 41 -5.32 -4.75 -1.85
CA ILE A 41 -4.63 -4.78 -0.55
C ILE A 41 -3.77 -3.53 -0.45
N ILE A 42 -3.98 -2.75 0.61
CA ILE A 42 -3.17 -1.57 0.90
C ILE A 42 -2.46 -1.78 2.24
N LYS A 43 -1.13 -1.70 2.23
CA LYS A 43 -0.28 -1.79 3.43
C LYS A 43 0.09 -0.37 3.89
N ARG A 44 -0.28 -0.02 5.11
CA ARG A 44 0.09 1.24 5.77
C ARG A 44 1.38 1.06 6.56
N LEU A 45 2.39 1.84 6.22
CA LEU A 45 3.68 1.86 6.91
C LEU A 45 3.74 3.08 7.85
N PRO A 46 4.16 2.91 9.12
CA PRO A 46 4.39 4.04 10.01
C PRO A 46 5.54 4.92 9.49
N TYR A 47 5.32 6.22 9.36
CA TYR A 47 6.30 7.18 8.83
C TYR A 47 6.54 8.35 9.80
N VAL A 48 6.73 8.03 11.08
CA VAL A 48 6.68 9.00 12.19
C VAL A 48 8.04 9.42 12.71
N ASP A 49 9.00 8.50 12.80
CA ASP A 49 10.36 8.73 13.30
C ASP A 49 11.40 8.24 12.28
N PRO A 50 12.67 8.70 12.37
CA PRO A 50 13.69 8.38 11.37
C PRO A 50 13.89 6.88 11.11
N GLU A 51 13.80 6.05 12.15
CA GLU A 51 14.01 4.61 11.99
C GLU A 51 12.81 3.94 11.31
N LYS A 52 11.58 4.33 11.69
CA LYS A 52 10.36 3.88 11.01
C LYS A 52 10.31 4.33 9.55
N LYS A 53 10.79 5.54 9.25
CA LYS A 53 10.90 6.06 7.88
C LYS A 53 11.87 5.23 7.05
N ARG A 54 13.08 4.97 7.56
CA ARG A 54 14.09 4.12 6.91
C ARG A 54 13.52 2.74 6.57
N MET A 55 12.88 2.07 7.54
CA MET A 55 12.27 0.77 7.29
C MET A 55 11.11 0.82 6.28
N ALA A 56 10.32 1.89 6.28
CA ALA A 56 9.25 2.06 5.29
C ALA A 56 9.80 2.24 3.87
N ASP A 57 10.87 3.01 3.72
CA ASP A 57 11.55 3.24 2.44
C ASP A 57 12.17 1.92 1.92
N GLU A 58 12.85 1.15 2.77
CA GLU A 58 13.43 -0.16 2.41
C GLU A 58 12.40 -1.18 1.94
N GLU A 59 11.23 -1.21 2.58
CA GLU A 59 10.11 -2.07 2.16
C GLU A 59 9.63 -1.68 0.75
N VAL A 60 9.46 -0.38 0.50
CA VAL A 60 9.02 0.14 -0.81
C VAL A 60 10.06 -0.14 -1.89
N GLU A 61 11.35 0.01 -1.59
CA GLU A 61 12.43 -0.32 -2.52
C GLU A 61 12.44 -1.82 -2.86
N THR A 62 12.32 -2.68 -1.85
CA THR A 62 12.25 -4.14 -2.03
C THR A 62 11.07 -4.52 -2.93
N LEU A 63 9.89 -3.97 -2.70
CA LEU A 63 8.70 -4.25 -3.51
C LEU A 63 8.87 -3.81 -4.97
N LYS A 64 9.55 -2.68 -5.23
CA LYS A 64 9.86 -2.22 -6.59
C LYS A 64 10.83 -3.17 -7.30
N GLN A 65 11.83 -3.70 -6.59
CA GLN A 65 12.80 -4.64 -7.15
C GLN A 65 12.16 -5.98 -7.52
N VAL A 66 11.25 -6.50 -6.69
CA VAL A 66 10.53 -7.77 -6.95
C VAL A 66 9.65 -7.70 -8.20
N GLN A 67 9.25 -6.50 -8.62
CA GLN A 67 8.40 -6.31 -9.81
C GLN A 67 9.19 -6.32 -11.14
N SER A 68 10.53 -6.46 -11.10
CA SER A 68 11.42 -6.45 -12.27
C SER A 68 11.60 -7.83 -12.91
#